data_AF-A0A9E6W9V0-F1
#
_entry.id   AF-A0A9E6W9V0-F1
#
_cell.length_a   1.000
_cell.length_b   1.000
_cell.length_c   1.000
_cell.angle_alpha   90.00
_cell.angle_beta   90.00
_cell.angle_gamma   90.00
#
_symmetry.space_group_name_H-M   'P 1'
#
loop_
_entity.id
_entity.type
_entity.pdbx_description
1 polymer ?
#
loop_
_entity_poly.entity_id
_entity_poly.type
_entity_poly.pdbx_seq_one_letter_code
_entity_poly.pdbx_strand_id
1 'polypeptide(L)' 'RGTEIESCFGDVKHNMGFRRFHLRGMKKVKTEITIVAMAHNLRKVHLAVLKKMKNAA' A
#
# COMPACT_ATOMS: atom_id res chain seq x y z
N ARG A 1 2.69 -18.43 3.47
CA ARG A 1 2.62 -17.59 4.68
C ARG A 1 1.36 -16.73 4.55
N GLY A 2 0.45 -16.81 5.52
CA GLY A 2 -0.78 -16.01 5.51
C GLY A 2 -0.42 -14.53 5.36
N THR A 3 -1.21 -13.77 4.60
CA THR A 3 -1.01 -12.33 4.52
C THR A 3 -1.52 -11.74 5.83
N GLU A 4 -0.69 -11.79 6.86
CA GLU A 4 -0.96 -11.20 8.17
C GLU A 4 -1.26 -9.71 7.96
N ILE A 5 -2.35 -9.23 8.55
CA ILE A 5 -2.83 -7.84 8.39
C ILE A 5 -1.75 -6.83 8.83
N GLU A 6 -0.89 -7.25 9.77
CA GLU A 6 0.26 -6.50 10.25
C GLU A 6 1.25 -6.13 9.14
N SER A 7 1.48 -7.03 8.18
CA SER A 7 2.37 -6.76 7.04
C SER A 7 1.82 -5.63 6.15
N CYS A 8 0.51 -5.60 5.93
CA CYS A 8 -0.14 -4.54 5.15
C CYS A 8 -0.03 -3.19 5.87
N PHE A 9 -0.27 -3.14 7.18
CA PHE A 9 -0.13 -1.91 7.95
C PHE A 9 1.32 -1.44 8.06
N GLY A 10 2.29 -2.37 8.16
CA GLY A 10 3.71 -2.07 8.11
C GLY A 10 4.12 -1.44 6.78
N ASP A 11 3.62 -1.97 5.65
CA ASP A 11 3.91 -1.41 4.33
C ASP A 11 3.38 0.02 4.18
N VAL A 12 2.12 0.24 4.57
CA VAL A 12 1.50 1.58 4.48
C VAL A 12 2.20 2.59 5.40
N LYS A 13 2.55 2.20 6.63
CA LYS A 13 3.14 3.14 7.60
C LYS A 13 4.64 3.38 7.39
N HIS A 14 5.41 2.31 7.22
CA HIS A 14 6.86 2.38 7.15
C HIS A 14 7.35 2.56 5.72
N ASN A 15 6.92 1.71 4.79
CA ASN A 15 7.46 1.70 3.42
C ASN A 15 6.87 2.82 2.55
N MET A 16 5.57 3.14 2.71
CA MET A 16 4.94 4.26 2.02
C MET A 16 5.04 5.58 2.80
N GLY A 17 5.56 5.56 4.04
CA GLY A 17 5.73 6.76 4.87
C GLY A 17 4.43 7.41 5.34
N PHE A 18 3.27 6.73 5.24
CA PHE A 18 1.99 7.31 5.65
C PHE A 18 1.86 7.32 7.19
N ARG A 19 2.10 8.48 7.81
CA ARG A 19 2.07 8.65 9.27
C ARG A 19 0.85 9.36 9.80
N ARG A 20 0.26 10.26 9.01
CA ARG A 20 -0.90 11.08 9.40
C ARG A 20 -1.77 11.41 8.20
N PHE A 21 -3.07 11.55 8.44
CA PHE A 21 -3.99 12.15 7.48
C PHE A 21 -3.69 13.65 7.35
N HIS A 22 -3.78 14.16 6.12
CA HIS A 22 -3.54 15.58 5.84
C HIS A 22 -4.86 16.36 5.88
N LEU A 23 -5.93 15.75 5.38
CA LEU A 23 -7.26 16.29 5.36
C LEU A 23 -8.03 15.95 6.65
N ARG A 24 -8.92 16.85 7.05
CA ARG A 24 -9.83 16.68 8.21
C ARG A 24 -11.26 16.44 7.75
N GLY A 25 -12.03 15.72 8.56
CA GLY A 25 -13.42 15.36 8.31
C GLY A 25 -13.58 14.02 7.60
N MET A 26 -14.59 13.25 8.00
CA MET A 26 -14.74 11.83 7.63
C MET A 26 -14.76 11.60 6.11
N LYS A 27 -15.45 12.46 5.36
CA LYS A 27 -15.54 12.34 3.88
C LYS A 27 -14.15 12.42 3.24
N LYS A 28 -13.34 13.39 3.66
CA LYS A 28 -12.01 13.63 3.08
C LYS A 28 -11.00 12.57 3.53
N VAL A 29 -11.04 12.17 4.80
CA VAL A 29 -10.21 11.07 5.35
C VAL A 29 -10.48 9.76 4.61
N LYS A 30 -11.76 9.45 4.30
CA LYS A 30 -12.12 8.29 3.48
C LYS A 30 -11.50 8.37 2.08
N THR A 31 -11.49 9.53 1.45
CA THR A 31 -10.84 9.71 0.14
C THR A 31 -9.33 9.48 0.24
N GLU A 32 -8.66 10.03 1.26
CA GLU A 32 -7.21 9.83 1.45
C GLU A 32 -6.84 8.36 1.62
N ILE A 33 -7.53 7.64 2.51
CA ILE A 33 -7.20 6.23 2.74
C ILE A 33 -7.47 5.37 1.51
N THR A 34 -8.47 5.70 0.70
CA THR A 34 -8.74 5.02 -0.58
C THR A 34 -7.58 5.21 -1.56
N ILE A 35 -7.04 6.44 -1.67
CA ILE A 35 -5.88 6.73 -2.53
C ILE A 35 -4.65 5.96 -2.04
N VAL A 36 -4.40 5.97 -0.72
CA VAL A 36 -3.30 5.22 -0.11
C VAL A 36 -3.43 3.71 -0.39
N ALA A 37 -4.63 3.15 -0.24
CA ALA A 37 -4.89 1.75 -0.52
C ALA A 37 -4.67 1.40 -2.01
N MET A 38 -5.08 2.28 -2.93
CA MET A 38 -4.81 2.11 -4.36
C MET A 38 -3.31 2.11 -4.65
N ALA A 39 -2.56 3.07 -4.10
CA ALA A 39 -1.11 3.14 -4.26
C ALA A 39 -0.40 1.89 -3.72
N HIS A 40 -0.81 1.39 -2.55
CA HIS A 40 -0.32 0.13 -2.00
C HIS A 40 -0.55 -1.06 -2.95
N ASN A 41 -1.76 -1.17 -3.53
CA ASN A 41 -2.09 -2.26 -4.45
C ASN A 41 -1.27 -2.18 -5.75
N LEU A 42 -1.12 -0.99 -6.32
CA LEU A 42 -0.30 -0.76 -7.51
C LEU A 42 1.16 -1.17 -7.26
N ARG A 43 1.72 -0.81 -6.10
CA ARG A 43 3.06 -1.21 -5.69
C ARG A 43 3.21 -2.73 -5.62
N LYS A 44 2.23 -3.44 -5.04
CA LYS A 44 2.25 -4.91 -4.98
C LYS A 44 2.22 -5.55 -6.36
N VAL A 45 1.39 -5.05 -7.27
CA VAL A 45 1.34 -5.53 -8.66
C VAL A 45 2.68 -5.32 -9.36
N HIS A 46 3.25 -4.12 -9.25
CA HIS A 46 4.55 -3.80 -9.85
C HIS A 46 5.66 -4.75 -9.36
N LEU A 47 5.78 -4.96 -8.05
CA LEU A 47 6.75 -5.89 -7.47
C LEU A 47 6.52 -7.34 -7.92
N ALA A 48 5.27 -7.77 -8.04
CA ALA A 48 4.94 -9.10 -8.53
C ALA A 48 5.37 -9.29 -9.99
N VAL A 49 5.15 -8.28 -10.85
CA VAL A 49 5.60 -8.29 -12.24
C VAL A 49 7.13 -8.34 -12.32
N LEU A 50 7.84 -7.49 -11.57
CA LEU A 50 9.30 -7.52 -11.54
C LEU A 50 9.86 -8.87 -11.07
N LYS A 51 9.23 -9.48 -10.06
CA LYS A 51 9.62 -10.81 -9.58
C LYS A 51 9.43 -11.88 -10.66
N LYS A 52 8.32 -11.83 -11.40
CA LYS A 52 8.09 -12.74 -12.54
C LYS A 52 9.16 -12.57 -13.61
N MET A 53 9.51 -11.34 -13.97
CA MET A 53 10.55 -11.06 -14.98
C MET A 53 11.92 -11.59 -14.55
N LYS A 54 12.31 -11.38 -13.28
CA LYS A 54 13.58 -11.89 -12.73
C LYS A 54 13.65 -13.41 -12.66
N ASN A 55 12.51 -14.10 -12.55
CA ASN A 55 12.46 -15.56 -12.50
C ASN A 55 12.40 -16.20 -13.89
N ALA A 56 12.04 -15.42 -14.92
CA ALA A 56 11.95 -15.87 -16.31
C ALA A 56 13.25 -15.64 -17.09
N ALA A 57 14.14 -14.80 -16.56
CA ALA A 57 15.52 -14.60 -17.01
C ALA A 57 16.46 -15.52 -16.22
#